data_AF-A0A835INS1-F1
#
_entry.id   AF-A0A835INS1-F1
#
_cell.length_a   1.000
_cell.length_b   1.000
_cell.length_c   1.000
_cell.angle_alpha   90.00
_cell.angle_beta   90.00
_cell.angle_gamma   90.00
#
_symmetry.space_group_name_H-M   'P 1'
#
loop_
_entity.id
_entity.type
_entity.pdbx_description
1 polymer ?
#
loop_
_entity_poly.entity_id
_entity_poly.type
_entity_poly.pdbx_seq_one_letter_code
_entity_poly.pdbx_strand_id
1 'polypeptide(L)'
;MISQFFVLSQRGDNIVFRDLKFWKDDEEEEAPPVFNLDGVNYFHVKVAGLLFLATTRVNMSPSLVLELLQRIARVIKDYLGVLNEDSFRKNFVLVYELLDEVIDFGYVQTTSTELLKSYVFNEPIVVDAARLPPLGPAAMFMQGSKRMPGTAVTKSVVANEPGDYASSAGAGAVILDDCNFHESVHLDSFDMDRTLTLVPPDGEFPVMNYRMTQEFKPPFRINALIEGGNFKVVSFELESGAVGNTTDFKEANKKLEWGLKKIVGGSEHTLRAKLTFSQESHGNIMKEAGPVSMTFTIPMYNASKLQVRYLQIAKKSKTYNPYRWVRYVTQANSYVARL
;
A
#
# COMPACT_ATOMS: atom_id res chain seq x y z
N MET A 1 22.29 -9.88 -17.14
CA MET A 1 21.46 -8.94 -17.92
C MET A 1 20.08 -9.53 -18.09
N ILE A 2 19.04 -8.70 -18.05
CA ILE A 2 17.68 -9.12 -18.39
C ILE A 2 17.65 -9.47 -19.87
N SER A 3 17.11 -10.64 -20.21
CA SER A 3 17.10 -11.14 -21.58
C SER A 3 15.85 -10.69 -22.35
N GLN A 4 14.69 -10.75 -21.70
CA GLN A 4 13.41 -10.35 -22.30
C GLN A 4 12.50 -9.74 -21.24
N PHE A 5 11.66 -8.79 -21.64
CA PHE A 5 10.65 -8.13 -20.80
C PHE A 5 9.28 -8.20 -21.49
N PHE A 6 8.24 -8.50 -20.71
CA PHE A 6 6.88 -8.73 -21.20
C PHE A 6 5.86 -8.03 -20.30
N VAL A 7 4.75 -7.60 -20.91
CA VAL A 7 3.55 -7.18 -20.19
C VAL A 7 2.35 -7.94 -20.75
N LEU A 8 1.65 -8.67 -19.87
CA LEU A 8 0.52 -9.55 -20.21
C LEU A 8 -0.77 -9.05 -19.54
N SER A 9 -1.92 -9.28 -20.20
CA SER A 9 -3.25 -9.08 -19.60
C SER A 9 -3.55 -10.16 -18.54
N GLN A 10 -4.55 -9.92 -17.67
CA GLN A 10 -5.05 -10.89 -16.69
C GLN A 10 -5.46 -12.23 -17.30
N ARG A 11 -5.84 -12.23 -18.58
CA ARG A 11 -6.29 -13.43 -19.31
C ARG A 11 -5.14 -14.22 -19.94
N GLY A 12 -3.89 -13.79 -19.74
CA GLY A 12 -2.74 -14.34 -20.45
C GLY A 12 -2.62 -13.86 -21.90
N ASP A 13 -3.53 -12.98 -22.35
CA ASP A 13 -3.46 -12.37 -23.67
C ASP A 13 -2.28 -11.41 -23.76
N ASN A 14 -1.42 -11.63 -24.75
CA ASN A 14 -0.21 -10.85 -24.99
C ASN A 14 -0.58 -9.38 -25.32
N ILE A 15 -0.01 -8.44 -24.56
CA ILE A 15 -0.09 -7.00 -24.89
C ILE A 15 1.21 -6.57 -25.59
N VAL A 16 2.35 -7.16 -25.22
CA VAL A 16 3.69 -6.97 -25.83
C VAL A 16 4.38 -8.34 -26.05
N PHE A 17 5.14 -8.49 -27.13
CA PHE A 17 5.35 -9.74 -27.88
C PHE A 17 6.40 -10.75 -27.34
N ARG A 18 5.99 -12.00 -27.05
CA ARG A 18 6.39 -13.30 -27.67
C ARG A 18 5.67 -14.44 -26.92
N ASP A 19 5.08 -15.39 -27.64
CA ASP A 19 4.36 -16.54 -27.08
C ASP A 19 5.25 -17.39 -26.15
N LEU A 20 5.01 -17.27 -24.85
CA LEU A 20 5.45 -18.20 -23.83
C LEU A 20 4.20 -18.60 -23.05
N LYS A 21 3.85 -19.90 -23.08
CA LYS A 21 2.86 -20.45 -22.15
C LYS A 21 3.34 -20.16 -20.73
N PHE A 22 2.72 -19.18 -20.09
CA PHE A 22 3.20 -18.55 -18.86
C PHE A 22 3.27 -19.55 -17.68
N TRP A 23 2.44 -20.59 -17.69
CA TRP A 23 2.44 -21.70 -16.72
C TRP A 23 1.56 -22.83 -17.28
N LYS A 24 1.72 -24.09 -16.84
CA LYS A 24 0.81 -25.18 -17.23
C LYS A 24 -0.49 -25.06 -16.41
N ASP A 25 -1.62 -24.96 -17.09
CA ASP A 25 -3.01 -24.95 -16.58
C ASP A 25 -3.45 -26.23 -15.84
N ASP A 26 -2.52 -27.10 -15.43
CA ASP A 26 -2.91 -28.42 -14.90
C ASP A 26 -3.42 -28.32 -13.43
N GLU A 27 -3.21 -27.21 -12.73
CA GLU A 27 -3.79 -26.96 -11.39
C GLU A 27 -4.13 -25.46 -11.22
N GLU A 28 -5.21 -25.14 -10.48
CA GLU A 28 -5.74 -23.78 -10.21
C GLU A 28 -4.77 -22.84 -9.45
N GLU A 29 -3.47 -23.13 -9.41
CA GLU A 29 -2.46 -22.38 -8.67
C GLU A 29 -1.80 -21.28 -9.52
N GLU A 30 -1.84 -20.04 -9.03
CA GLU A 30 -1.13 -18.90 -9.62
C GLU A 30 0.39 -19.12 -9.49
N ALA A 31 1.14 -18.91 -10.58
CA ALA A 31 2.58 -19.12 -10.60
C ALA A 31 3.30 -18.30 -9.51
N PRO A 32 4.35 -18.84 -8.86
CA PRO A 32 5.10 -18.10 -7.85
C PRO A 32 5.86 -16.92 -8.51
N PRO A 33 6.06 -15.78 -7.83
CA PRO A 33 6.67 -14.58 -8.41
C PRO A 33 8.03 -14.78 -9.08
N VAL A 34 8.75 -15.84 -8.67
CA VAL A 34 10.05 -16.22 -9.23
C VAL A 34 10.09 -17.73 -9.37
N PHE A 35 10.39 -18.22 -10.57
CA PHE A 35 10.59 -19.64 -10.84
C PHE A 35 11.63 -19.87 -11.95
N ASN A 36 12.16 -21.08 -12.01
CA ASN A 36 13.04 -21.52 -13.09
C ASN A 36 12.36 -22.62 -13.89
N LEU A 37 12.34 -22.47 -15.21
CA LEU A 37 11.85 -23.48 -16.14
C LEU A 37 12.85 -23.62 -17.28
N ASP A 38 13.30 -24.84 -17.55
CA ASP A 38 14.22 -25.18 -18.65
C ASP A 38 15.49 -24.30 -18.71
N GLY A 39 16.03 -23.92 -17.54
CA GLY A 39 17.23 -23.08 -17.45
C GLY A 39 17.00 -21.58 -17.68
N VAL A 40 15.74 -21.15 -17.78
CA VAL A 40 15.33 -19.75 -17.83
C VAL A 40 14.70 -19.38 -16.49
N ASN A 41 15.21 -18.31 -15.88
CA ASN A 41 14.61 -17.71 -14.69
C ASN A 41 13.52 -16.73 -15.14
N TYR A 42 12.32 -16.89 -14.58
CA TYR A 42 11.16 -16.04 -14.77
C TYR A 42 10.92 -15.23 -13.50
N PHE A 43 10.67 -13.93 -13.67
CA PHE A 43 10.28 -13.02 -12.59
C PHE A 43 9.02 -12.33 -13.02
N HIS A 44 8.00 -12.28 -12.17
CA HIS A 44 6.79 -11.54 -12.47
C HIS A 44 6.22 -10.80 -11.27
N VAL A 45 5.56 -9.68 -11.56
CA VAL A 45 4.78 -8.91 -10.59
C VAL A 45 3.45 -8.50 -11.22
N LYS A 46 2.39 -8.55 -10.42
CA LYS A 46 1.03 -8.17 -10.84
C LYS A 46 0.73 -6.78 -10.32
N VAL A 47 0.60 -5.81 -11.23
CA VAL A 47 0.37 -4.39 -10.89
C VAL A 47 -0.83 -3.88 -11.66
N ALA A 48 -1.84 -3.39 -10.94
CA ALA A 48 -3.09 -2.88 -11.53
C ALA A 48 -3.78 -3.88 -12.49
N GLY A 49 -3.65 -5.18 -12.21
CA GLY A 49 -4.18 -6.22 -13.06
C GLY A 49 -3.36 -6.52 -14.32
N LEU A 50 -2.23 -5.86 -14.54
CA LEU A 50 -1.28 -6.21 -15.58
C LEU A 50 -0.15 -7.05 -14.99
N LEU A 51 0.33 -8.02 -15.74
CA LEU A 51 1.41 -8.89 -15.34
C LEU A 51 2.69 -8.44 -16.04
N PHE A 52 3.63 -7.89 -15.26
CA PHE A 52 4.95 -7.48 -15.72
C PHE A 52 5.92 -8.62 -15.50
N LEU A 53 6.62 -9.04 -16.55
CA LEU A 53 7.47 -10.23 -16.52
C LEU A 53 8.84 -9.94 -17.12
N ALA A 54 9.88 -10.45 -16.49
CA ALA A 54 11.24 -10.44 -17.02
C ALA A 54 11.81 -11.86 -17.02
N THR A 55 12.63 -12.17 -18.02
CA THR A 55 13.35 -13.45 -18.07
C THR A 55 14.85 -13.22 -18.17
N THR A 56 15.62 -14.18 -17.65
CA THR A 56 17.08 -14.21 -17.75
C THR A 56 17.57 -15.65 -17.74
N ARG A 57 18.65 -15.92 -18.45
CA ARG A 57 19.39 -17.20 -18.37
C ARG A 57 20.56 -17.15 -17.40
N VAL A 58 20.92 -15.95 -16.93
CA VAL A 58 22.04 -15.75 -16.00
C VAL A 58 21.52 -15.57 -14.57
N ASN A 59 22.33 -15.98 -13.60
CA ASN A 59 22.02 -15.76 -12.19
C ASN A 59 21.98 -14.25 -11.89
N MET A 60 20.81 -13.75 -11.51
CA MET A 60 20.57 -12.36 -11.14
C MET A 60 19.82 -12.35 -9.81
N SER A 61 20.07 -11.33 -8.97
CA SER A 61 19.33 -11.20 -7.71
C SER A 61 17.83 -11.05 -7.99
N PRO A 62 16.97 -11.94 -7.44
CA PRO A 62 15.53 -11.81 -7.63
C PRO A 62 14.96 -10.50 -7.11
N SER A 63 15.50 -9.99 -6.00
CA SER A 63 15.06 -8.70 -5.42
C SER A 63 15.27 -7.53 -6.38
N LEU A 64 16.39 -7.52 -7.12
CA LEU A 64 16.69 -6.48 -8.10
C LEU A 64 15.68 -6.48 -9.24
N VAL A 65 15.38 -7.67 -9.79
CA VAL A 65 14.46 -7.78 -10.93
C VAL A 65 13.04 -7.45 -10.48
N LEU A 66 12.59 -7.96 -9.34
CA LEU A 66 11.24 -7.69 -8.82
C LEU A 66 11.03 -6.20 -8.51
N GLU A 67 12.01 -5.53 -7.89
CA GLU A 67 11.94 -4.09 -7.63
C GLU A 67 11.92 -3.30 -8.94
N LEU A 68 12.77 -3.66 -9.92
CA LEU A 68 12.78 -3.03 -11.22
C LEU A 68 11.42 -3.15 -11.93
N LEU A 69 10.80 -4.33 -11.93
CA LEU A 69 9.48 -4.54 -12.54
C LEU A 69 8.40 -3.66 -11.87
N GLN A 70 8.41 -3.56 -10.54
CA GLN A 70 7.49 -2.66 -9.81
C GLN A 70 7.74 -1.19 -10.15
N ARG A 71 9.02 -0.80 -10.26
CA ARG A 71 9.42 0.56 -10.59
C ARG A 71 9.04 0.93 -12.02
N ILE A 72 9.22 0.05 -13.00
CA ILE A 72 8.78 0.25 -14.39
C ILE A 72 7.26 0.45 -14.43
N ALA A 73 6.49 -0.39 -13.74
CA ALA A 73 5.04 -0.22 -13.67
C ALA A 73 4.63 1.13 -13.06
N ARG A 74 5.39 1.64 -12.07
CA ARG A 74 5.18 2.96 -11.48
C ARG A 74 5.51 4.09 -12.48
N VAL A 75 6.66 4.03 -13.16
CA VAL A 75 7.05 5.03 -14.18
C VAL A 75 6.00 5.09 -15.30
N ILE A 76 5.58 3.94 -15.82
CA ILE A 76 4.54 3.88 -16.86
C ILE A 76 3.24 4.49 -16.33
N LYS A 77 2.81 4.14 -15.10
CA LYS A 77 1.62 4.74 -14.49
C LYS A 77 1.74 6.27 -14.35
N ASP A 78 2.91 6.79 -14.02
CA ASP A 78 3.11 8.23 -13.84
C ASP A 78 2.97 8.99 -15.18
N TYR A 79 3.46 8.41 -16.28
CA TYR A 79 3.28 8.98 -17.63
C TYR A 79 1.85 8.82 -18.17
N LEU A 80 1.23 7.66 -17.97
CA LEU A 80 -0.14 7.39 -18.46
C LEU A 80 -1.23 7.99 -17.56
N GLY A 81 -0.90 8.35 -16.32
CA GLY A 81 -1.81 8.78 -15.25
C GLY A 81 -2.63 7.63 -14.63
N VAL A 82 -3.14 6.71 -15.46
CA VAL A 82 -3.86 5.50 -15.04
C VAL A 82 -3.22 4.29 -15.71
N LEU A 83 -2.95 3.25 -14.93
CA LEU A 83 -2.43 1.98 -15.43
C LEU A 83 -3.56 0.95 -15.48
N ASN A 84 -4.04 0.63 -16.68
CA ASN A 84 -4.96 -0.46 -16.97
C ASN A 84 -4.69 -0.98 -18.40
N GLU A 85 -5.39 -2.03 -18.80
CA GLU A 85 -5.17 -2.64 -20.13
C GLU A 85 -5.46 -1.67 -21.30
N ASP A 86 -6.51 -0.86 -21.21
CA ASP A 86 -6.90 0.08 -22.27
C ASP A 86 -5.91 1.25 -22.40
N SER A 87 -5.46 1.82 -21.28
CA SER A 87 -4.46 2.89 -21.27
C SER A 87 -3.11 2.40 -21.76
N PHE A 88 -2.72 1.18 -21.40
CA PHE A 88 -1.48 0.58 -21.90
C PHE A 88 -1.55 0.32 -23.40
N ARG A 89 -2.64 -0.30 -23.90
CA ARG A 89 -2.81 -0.61 -25.34
C ARG A 89 -2.84 0.64 -26.21
N LYS A 90 -3.51 1.72 -25.78
CA LYS A 90 -3.57 2.98 -26.53
C LYS A 90 -2.23 3.71 -26.57
N ASN A 91 -1.40 3.53 -25.55
CA ASN A 91 -0.13 4.24 -25.39
C ASN A 91 1.10 3.36 -25.68
N PHE A 92 0.96 2.29 -26.48
CA PHE A 92 2.04 1.33 -26.68
C PHE A 92 3.35 1.97 -27.16
N VAL A 93 3.27 2.97 -28.06
CA VAL A 93 4.46 3.70 -28.57
C VAL A 93 5.22 4.38 -27.44
N LEU A 94 4.52 5.14 -26.60
CA LEU A 94 5.11 5.79 -25.42
C LEU A 94 5.68 4.77 -24.44
N VAL A 95 5.00 3.64 -24.23
CA VAL A 95 5.52 2.60 -23.34
C VAL A 95 6.81 1.98 -23.88
N TYR A 96 6.92 1.73 -25.18
CA TYR A 96 8.18 1.22 -25.76
C TYR A 96 9.32 2.24 -25.62
N GLU A 97 9.05 3.52 -25.89
CA GLU A 97 10.04 4.59 -25.67
C GLU A 97 10.52 4.63 -24.21
N LEU A 98 9.59 4.53 -23.26
CA LEU A 98 9.93 4.46 -21.84
C LEU A 98 10.78 3.22 -21.50
N LEU A 99 10.47 2.07 -22.09
CA LEU A 99 11.23 0.84 -21.81
C LEU A 99 12.65 0.91 -22.37
N ASP A 100 12.84 1.49 -23.56
CA ASP A 100 14.15 1.66 -24.18
C ASP A 100 15.03 2.64 -23.39
N GLU A 101 14.46 3.71 -22.82
CA GLU A 101 15.19 4.65 -21.96
C GLU A 101 15.48 4.07 -20.56
N VAL A 102 14.63 3.16 -20.06
CA VAL A 102 14.82 2.55 -18.73
C VAL A 102 15.79 1.37 -18.78
N ILE A 103 15.73 0.54 -19.83
CA ILE A 103 16.54 -0.66 -20.02
C ILE A 103 17.24 -0.61 -21.38
N ASP A 104 18.56 -0.52 -21.36
CA ASP A 104 19.38 -0.63 -22.57
C ASP A 104 20.22 -1.93 -22.52
N PHE A 105 20.10 -2.77 -23.56
CA PHE A 105 20.71 -4.10 -23.65
C PHE A 105 20.59 -4.96 -22.37
N GLY A 106 19.45 -4.86 -21.66
CA GLY A 106 19.21 -5.62 -20.43
C GLY A 106 19.91 -5.08 -19.18
N TYR A 107 20.47 -3.87 -19.25
CA TYR A 107 21.01 -3.08 -18.14
C TYR A 107 20.08 -1.90 -17.82
N VAL A 108 19.85 -1.67 -16.53
CA VAL A 108 19.01 -0.56 -16.05
C VAL A 108 19.80 0.74 -16.15
N GLN A 109 19.26 1.74 -16.85
CA GLN A 109 19.90 3.06 -17.01
C GLN A 109 19.33 4.08 -16.02
N THR A 110 18.05 4.38 -16.11
CA THR A 110 17.38 5.34 -15.24
C THR A 110 15.94 4.92 -14.98
N THR A 111 15.48 5.06 -13.73
CA THR A 111 14.10 4.76 -13.33
C THR A 111 13.40 5.96 -12.66
N SER A 112 13.98 7.15 -12.81
CA SER A 112 13.42 8.40 -12.31
C SER A 112 12.54 9.05 -13.39
N THR A 113 11.24 9.15 -13.12
CA THR A 113 10.26 9.78 -14.01
C THR A 113 10.69 11.21 -14.37
N GLU A 114 11.32 11.96 -13.46
CA GLU A 114 11.76 13.34 -13.72
C GLU A 114 12.92 13.41 -14.73
N LEU A 115 13.89 12.51 -14.60
CA LEU A 115 15.04 12.47 -15.50
C LEU A 115 14.64 11.93 -16.88
N LEU A 116 13.68 11.02 -16.95
CA LEU A 116 13.17 10.49 -18.22
C LEU A 116 12.40 11.54 -19.04
N LYS A 117 11.85 12.60 -18.42
CA LYS A 117 11.07 13.62 -19.14
C LYS A 117 11.86 14.32 -20.25
N SER A 118 13.18 14.41 -20.15
CA SER A 118 14.01 15.02 -21.19
C SER A 118 14.31 14.10 -22.37
N TYR A 119 14.07 12.79 -22.22
CA TYR A 119 14.41 11.77 -23.21
C TYR A 119 13.18 11.14 -23.87
N VAL A 120 11.99 11.36 -23.31
CA VAL A 120 10.72 10.82 -23.79
C VAL A 120 9.92 11.92 -24.51
N PHE A 121 9.60 11.70 -25.78
CA PHE A 121 8.97 12.70 -26.63
C PHE A 121 7.50 12.43 -26.92
N ASN A 122 7.02 11.19 -26.81
CA ASN A 122 5.62 10.89 -27.07
C ASN A 122 4.72 11.39 -25.92
N GLU A 123 3.62 12.07 -26.28
CA GLU A 123 2.64 12.52 -25.29
C GLU A 123 1.64 11.40 -24.94
N PRO A 124 1.20 11.31 -23.67
CA PRO A 124 0.24 10.30 -23.28
C PRO A 124 -1.15 10.60 -23.83
N ILE A 125 -1.75 9.62 -24.49
CA ILE A 125 -3.16 9.59 -24.84
C ILE A 125 -3.96 9.34 -23.56
N VAL A 126 -4.63 10.39 -23.09
CA VAL A 126 -5.46 10.35 -21.88
C VAL A 126 -6.64 9.41 -22.12
N VAL A 127 -6.66 8.32 -21.36
CA VAL A 127 -7.83 7.45 -21.27
C VAL A 127 -8.69 7.94 -20.12
N ASP A 128 -9.94 8.28 -20.43
CA ASP A 128 -10.92 8.65 -19.42
C ASP A 128 -11.11 7.44 -18.48
N ALA A 129 -10.74 7.58 -17.21
CA ALA A 129 -10.97 6.53 -16.24
C ALA A 129 -12.47 6.33 -16.16
N ALA A 130 -12.97 5.18 -16.64
CA ALA A 130 -14.40 4.88 -16.73
C ALA A 130 -15.18 5.49 -15.56
N ARG A 131 -16.08 6.42 -15.90
CA ARG A 131 -16.90 7.26 -15.01
C ARG A 131 -17.23 6.55 -13.69
N LEU A 132 -16.55 6.93 -12.61
CA LEU A 132 -17.18 6.89 -11.29
C LEU A 132 -18.37 7.88 -11.33
N PRO A 133 -19.51 7.57 -10.68
CA PRO A 133 -20.66 8.48 -10.67
C PRO A 133 -20.23 9.87 -10.22
N PRO A 134 -20.74 10.96 -10.82
CA PRO A 134 -20.41 12.31 -10.41
C PRO A 134 -20.84 12.49 -8.95
N LEU A 135 -19.86 12.55 -8.06
CA LEU A 135 -20.06 12.85 -6.66
C LEU A 135 -20.52 14.31 -6.54
N GLY A 136 -21.65 14.51 -5.89
CA GLY A 136 -22.25 15.84 -5.71
C GLY A 136 -21.34 16.84 -4.97
N PRO A 137 -21.76 18.11 -4.87
CA PRO A 137 -20.94 19.22 -4.35
C PRO A 137 -20.31 19.01 -2.96
N ALA A 138 -20.83 18.08 -2.17
CA ALA A 138 -20.29 17.70 -0.86
C ALA A 138 -18.99 16.87 -0.92
N ALA A 139 -18.61 16.34 -2.08
CA ALA A 139 -17.37 15.56 -2.25
C ALA A 139 -16.13 16.40 -2.59
N MET A 140 -16.31 17.70 -2.89
CA MET A 140 -15.20 18.64 -3.11
C MET A 140 -14.32 18.85 -1.85
N PHE A 141 -14.77 18.41 -0.67
CA PHE A 141 -14.01 18.46 0.59
C PHE A 141 -13.33 17.13 0.98
N MET A 142 -13.38 16.08 0.14
CA MET A 142 -12.65 14.82 0.35
C MET A 142 -11.57 14.55 -0.70
N GLN A 143 -11.07 15.59 -1.38
CA GLN A 143 -9.93 15.46 -2.28
C GLN A 143 -8.62 15.58 -1.48
N GLY A 144 -8.00 14.43 -1.16
CA GLY A 144 -6.73 14.41 -0.44
C GLY A 144 -6.28 13.02 0.02
N SER A 145 -6.44 11.99 -0.81
CA SER A 145 -5.77 10.71 -0.56
C SER A 145 -5.27 10.08 -1.86
N LYS A 146 -4.38 10.79 -2.56
CA LYS A 146 -3.30 10.12 -3.30
C LYS A 146 -2.10 9.96 -2.35
N ARG A 147 -2.32 9.29 -1.21
CA ARG A 147 -1.23 8.89 -0.32
C ARG A 147 -0.83 7.48 -0.69
N MET A 148 0.47 7.23 -0.87
CA MET A 148 0.96 5.88 -1.10
C MET A 148 0.45 4.97 0.04
N PRO A 149 -0.09 3.78 -0.25
CA PRO A 149 -0.27 2.78 0.79
C PRO A 149 1.13 2.45 1.32
N GLY A 150 1.39 2.79 2.58
CA GLY A 150 2.60 2.31 3.24
C GLY A 150 2.54 0.79 3.26
N THR A 151 3.44 0.14 2.52
CA THR A 151 3.69 -1.29 2.61
C THR A 151 4.31 -1.55 3.98
N ALA A 152 3.49 -1.59 5.03
CA ALA A 152 3.88 -2.18 6.28
C ALA A 152 3.99 -3.69 6.01
N VAL A 153 5.20 -4.16 5.71
CA VAL A 153 5.50 -5.58 5.63
C VAL A 153 5.12 -6.20 6.97
N THR A 154 4.11 -7.06 6.96
CA THR A 154 3.74 -7.85 8.13
C THR A 154 4.64 -9.08 8.19
N LYS A 155 5.25 -9.25 9.37
CA LYS A 155 6.05 -10.38 9.86
C LYS A 155 7.42 -10.63 9.20
N SER A 156 8.44 -10.57 10.04
CA SER A 156 9.45 -11.63 10.10
C SER A 156 9.83 -11.93 11.55
N VAL A 157 10.07 -13.21 11.79
CA VAL A 157 10.36 -13.87 13.05
C VAL A 157 11.63 -13.29 13.67
N VAL A 158 11.54 -12.93 14.95
CA VAL A 158 12.64 -12.44 15.77
C VAL A 158 13.66 -13.57 15.96
N ALA A 159 14.90 -13.35 15.50
CA ALA A 159 16.08 -13.83 16.21
C ALA A 159 16.62 -12.63 16.99
N ASN A 160 16.57 -12.72 18.31
CA ASN A 160 17.08 -11.71 19.22
C ASN A 160 18.58 -11.54 19.01
N GLU A 161 19.04 -10.33 18.68
CA GLU A 161 20.33 -9.85 19.15
C GLU A 161 20.16 -8.43 19.73
N PRO A 162 20.55 -8.20 21.00
CA PRO A 162 20.38 -6.91 21.64
C PRO A 162 21.51 -5.96 21.21
N GLY A 163 21.20 -5.07 20.25
CA GLY A 163 22.00 -3.88 19.98
C GLY A 163 21.58 -2.75 20.90
N ASP A 164 22.27 -2.60 22.04
CA ASP A 164 22.06 -1.52 23.00
C ASP A 164 22.37 -0.15 22.37
N TYR A 165 21.33 0.57 21.97
CA TYR A 165 21.38 2.02 21.75
C TYR A 165 20.56 2.74 22.82
N ALA A 166 20.99 2.59 24.07
CA ALA A 166 20.45 3.36 25.19
C ALA A 166 21.13 4.73 25.26
N SER A 167 20.59 5.72 24.55
CA SER A 167 20.94 7.13 24.77
C SER A 167 19.87 7.82 25.63
N SER A 168 20.26 8.16 26.86
CA SER A 168 19.74 9.25 27.69
C SER A 168 18.22 9.28 27.91
N ALA A 169 17.80 8.73 29.05
CA ALA A 169 16.45 8.86 29.59
C ALA A 169 16.10 10.34 29.90
N GLY A 170 15.44 10.97 28.94
CA GLY A 170 14.67 12.20 29.09
C GLY A 170 13.31 12.01 28.41
N ALA A 171 12.22 12.38 29.10
CA ALA A 171 10.85 12.12 28.72
C ALA A 171 10.57 12.31 27.21
N GLY A 172 10.16 11.22 26.53
CA GLY A 172 9.60 11.29 25.16
C GLY A 172 10.54 10.93 24.01
N ALA A 173 11.69 10.30 24.25
CA ALA A 173 12.49 9.72 23.17
C ALA A 173 11.71 8.58 22.48
N VAL A 174 11.52 8.68 21.17
CA VAL A 174 10.88 7.64 20.34
C VAL A 174 11.97 6.75 19.78
N ILE A 175 11.96 5.47 20.16
CA ILE A 175 12.83 4.43 19.61
C ILE A 175 12.14 3.83 18.38
N LEU A 176 12.85 3.84 17.26
CA LEU A 176 12.42 3.22 16.01
C LEU A 176 13.14 1.89 15.86
N ASP A 177 12.45 0.86 15.38
CA ASP A 177 13.08 -0.45 15.15
C ASP A 177 13.88 -0.45 13.86
N ASP A 178 13.27 0.11 12.82
CA ASP A 178 13.89 0.31 11.51
C ASP A 178 13.31 1.55 10.84
N CYS A 179 14.07 2.05 9.88
CA CYS A 179 13.66 3.15 9.02
C CYS A 179 14.27 3.02 7.64
N ASN A 180 13.47 3.38 6.64
CA ASN A 180 13.88 3.42 5.23
C ASN A 180 13.73 4.86 4.76
N PHE A 181 14.69 5.33 3.97
CA PHE A 181 14.74 6.71 3.50
C PHE A 181 14.53 6.79 1.99
N HIS A 182 14.04 7.95 1.55
CA HIS A 182 14.09 8.31 0.14
C HIS A 182 15.55 8.44 -0.33
N GLU A 183 15.82 8.13 -1.61
CA GLU A 183 17.15 8.22 -2.21
C GLU A 183 17.81 9.61 -2.13
N SER A 184 17.00 10.66 -1.95
CA SER A 184 17.48 12.03 -1.81
C SER A 184 17.98 12.38 -0.40
N VAL A 185 17.84 11.48 0.58
CA VAL A 185 18.28 11.70 1.95
C VAL A 185 19.75 11.35 2.11
N HIS A 186 20.53 12.28 2.64
CA HIS A 186 21.92 12.07 3.01
C HIS A 186 22.00 11.31 4.34
N LEU A 187 22.37 10.02 4.26
CA LEU A 187 22.41 9.11 5.40
C LEU A 187 23.52 9.48 6.42
N ASP A 188 24.62 10.07 5.97
CA ASP A 188 25.73 10.47 6.85
C ASP A 188 25.29 11.42 7.97
N SER A 189 24.44 12.41 7.64
CA SER A 189 23.86 13.32 8.64
C SER A 189 22.93 12.59 9.59
N PHE A 190 22.14 11.64 9.08
CA PHE A 190 21.21 10.89 9.91
C PHE A 190 21.94 9.97 10.90
N ASP A 191 23.05 9.36 10.50
CA ASP A 191 23.83 8.49 11.39
C ASP A 191 24.57 9.27 12.48
N MET A 192 24.99 10.51 12.18
CA MET A 192 25.71 11.36 13.13
C MET A 192 24.80 11.98 14.20
N ASP A 193 23.69 12.60 13.81
CA ASP A 193 22.86 13.40 14.73
C ASP A 193 21.35 13.18 14.56
N ARG A 194 20.94 12.16 13.78
CA ARG A 194 19.54 11.87 13.44
C ARG A 194 18.85 12.99 12.66
N THR A 195 19.59 13.84 11.96
CA THR A 195 19.06 14.89 11.08
C THR A 195 18.86 14.38 9.65
N LEU A 196 17.62 14.51 9.15
CA LEU A 196 17.31 14.28 7.73
C LEU A 196 17.71 15.49 6.90
N THR A 197 18.79 15.35 6.13
CA THR A 197 19.22 16.33 5.13
C THR A 197 18.89 15.80 3.76
N LEU A 198 18.19 16.57 2.92
CA LEU A 198 17.85 16.14 1.56
C LEU A 198 17.67 17.32 0.61
N VAL A 199 17.80 17.03 -0.69
CA VAL A 199 17.25 17.87 -1.77
C VAL A 199 15.91 17.26 -2.17
N PRO A 200 14.77 17.88 -1.83
CA PRO A 200 13.46 17.30 -2.15
C PRO A 200 13.21 17.30 -3.67
N PRO A 201 12.71 16.18 -4.26
CA PRO A 201 12.07 16.19 -5.56
C PRO A 201 10.83 17.10 -5.59
N ASP A 202 10.38 17.44 -6.78
CA ASP A 202 9.21 18.30 -6.95
C ASP A 202 7.91 17.50 -6.74
N GLY A 203 7.07 17.94 -5.79
CA GLY A 203 5.75 17.36 -5.54
C GLY A 203 5.66 16.55 -4.24
N GLU A 204 4.74 15.57 -4.22
CA GLU A 204 4.49 14.72 -3.05
C GLU A 204 5.34 13.44 -3.14
N PHE A 205 6.18 13.20 -2.13
CA PHE A 205 6.99 11.99 -2.03
C PHE A 205 7.20 11.58 -0.56
N PRO A 206 7.33 10.27 -0.28
CA PRO A 206 7.65 9.79 1.07
C PRO A 206 9.13 10.04 1.37
N VAL A 207 9.42 10.88 2.37
CA VAL A 207 10.80 11.16 2.80
C VAL A 207 11.40 9.99 3.60
N MET A 208 10.60 9.40 4.49
CA MET A 208 11.01 8.35 5.42
C MET A 208 9.82 7.45 5.74
N ASN A 209 10.06 6.14 5.77
CA ASN A 209 9.16 5.14 6.36
C ASN A 209 9.84 4.60 7.62
N TYR A 210 9.08 4.32 8.67
CA TYR A 210 9.63 3.80 9.92
C TYR A 210 8.71 2.76 10.54
N ARG A 211 9.30 1.84 11.30
CA ARG A 211 8.60 0.86 12.12
C ARG A 211 8.93 1.07 13.60
N MET A 212 7.93 0.80 14.43
CA MET A 212 8.06 0.82 15.88
C MET A 212 7.19 -0.29 16.47
N THR A 213 7.79 -1.13 17.30
CA THR A 213 7.14 -2.25 17.99
C THR A 213 6.98 -2.01 19.49
N GLN A 214 7.45 -0.86 19.98
CA GLN A 214 7.21 -0.43 21.36
C GLN A 214 5.73 -0.53 21.73
N GLU A 215 5.47 -0.83 23.01
CA GLU A 215 4.12 -0.87 23.55
C GLU A 215 3.42 0.47 23.34
N PHE A 216 2.45 0.49 22.41
CA PHE A 216 1.57 1.61 22.21
C PHE A 216 0.20 1.27 22.78
N LYS A 217 -0.47 2.26 23.37
CA LYS A 217 -1.84 2.10 23.84
C LYS A 217 -2.77 2.19 22.61
N PRO A 218 -3.46 1.10 22.21
CA PRO A 218 -4.32 1.16 21.04
C PRO A 218 -5.45 2.18 21.25
N PRO A 219 -5.84 2.93 20.20
CA PRO A 219 -6.84 3.98 20.33
C PRO A 219 -8.25 3.43 20.59
N PHE A 220 -8.49 2.17 20.22
CA PHE A 220 -9.74 1.46 20.45
C PHE A 220 -9.48 0.19 21.27
N ARG A 221 -10.51 -0.24 21.99
CA ARG A 221 -10.61 -1.58 22.57
C ARG A 221 -11.84 -2.23 21.97
N ILE A 222 -11.66 -3.39 21.37
CA ILE A 222 -12.74 -4.15 20.76
C ILE A 222 -13.03 -5.32 21.68
N ASN A 223 -14.25 -5.35 22.21
CA ASN A 223 -14.78 -6.50 22.92
C ASN A 223 -15.85 -7.12 22.01
N ALA A 224 -15.63 -8.36 21.58
CA ALA A 224 -16.56 -9.08 20.76
C ALA A 224 -16.88 -10.42 21.43
N LEU A 225 -18.17 -10.70 21.55
CA LEU A 225 -18.72 -11.87 22.22
C LEU A 225 -19.66 -12.55 21.22
N ILE A 226 -19.47 -13.86 21.03
CA ILE A 226 -20.36 -14.68 20.23
C ILE A 226 -21.05 -15.67 21.16
N GLU A 227 -22.37 -15.61 21.17
CA GLU A 227 -23.21 -16.58 21.87
C GLU A 227 -23.91 -17.47 20.84
N GLY A 228 -23.74 -18.79 20.98
CA GLY A 228 -24.46 -19.76 20.16
C GLY A 228 -25.87 -19.96 20.67
N GLY A 229 -26.87 -19.89 19.79
CA GLY A 229 -28.26 -20.15 20.15
C GLY A 229 -29.10 -20.70 19.00
N ASN A 230 -30.08 -21.54 19.32
CA ASN A 230 -31.03 -22.11 18.37
C ASN A 230 -32.17 -21.12 18.11
N PHE A 231 -32.01 -20.21 17.15
CA PHE A 231 -33.03 -19.20 16.85
C PHE A 231 -33.30 -19.08 15.34
N LYS A 232 -34.56 -18.77 14.97
CA LYS A 232 -35.09 -18.81 13.59
C LYS A 232 -35.30 -17.44 12.91
N VAL A 233 -34.71 -16.34 13.39
CA VAL A 233 -34.94 -14.99 12.83
C VAL A 233 -33.69 -14.10 12.94
N VAL A 234 -33.35 -13.38 11.86
CA VAL A 234 -32.30 -12.36 11.84
C VAL A 234 -32.88 -11.04 12.35
N SER A 235 -32.32 -10.50 13.43
CA SER A 235 -32.66 -9.17 13.92
C SER A 235 -31.40 -8.40 14.29
N PHE A 236 -31.39 -7.11 13.97
CA PHE A 236 -30.37 -6.18 14.41
C PHE A 236 -30.99 -5.31 15.50
N GLU A 237 -30.45 -5.38 16.71
CA GLU A 237 -30.84 -4.48 17.78
C GLU A 237 -29.70 -3.49 18.00
N LEU A 238 -29.90 -2.25 17.53
CA LEU A 238 -29.04 -1.14 17.89
C LEU A 238 -29.52 -0.56 19.22
N GLU A 239 -28.61 -0.42 20.18
CA GLU A 239 -28.92 0.37 21.38
C GLU A 239 -29.09 1.86 21.02
N SER A 240 -30.08 2.49 21.66
CA SER A 240 -30.46 3.88 21.43
C SER A 240 -29.32 4.81 21.86
N GLY A 241 -28.64 5.43 20.90
CA GLY A 241 -27.62 6.43 21.20
C GLY A 241 -26.73 6.84 20.04
N ALA A 242 -26.76 6.13 18.91
CA ALA A 242 -25.82 6.37 17.82
C ALA A 242 -26.51 6.97 16.59
N VAL A 243 -26.50 8.31 16.51
CA VAL A 243 -27.04 9.06 15.36
C VAL A 243 -26.09 8.90 14.17
N GLY A 244 -26.58 8.32 13.08
CA GLY A 244 -25.83 8.23 11.81
C GLY A 244 -25.01 6.95 11.60
N ASN A 245 -25.31 5.88 12.34
CA ASN A 245 -24.73 4.55 12.14
C ASN A 245 -25.30 3.88 10.89
N THR A 246 -24.48 3.06 10.24
CA THR A 246 -24.94 2.14 9.19
C THR A 246 -24.58 0.72 9.57
N THR A 247 -25.46 -0.21 9.27
CA THR A 247 -25.22 -1.64 9.45
C THR A 247 -25.65 -2.34 8.18
N ASP A 248 -24.77 -3.18 7.64
CA ASP A 248 -25.02 -3.94 6.42
C ASP A 248 -24.44 -5.34 6.56
N PHE A 249 -25.10 -6.34 5.97
CA PHE A 249 -24.61 -7.70 5.91
C PHE A 249 -24.38 -8.11 4.47
N LYS A 250 -23.10 -8.24 4.09
CA LYS A 250 -22.69 -8.63 2.76
C LYS A 250 -22.65 -10.15 2.66
N GLU A 251 -23.76 -10.74 2.20
CA GLU A 251 -23.93 -12.19 2.08
C GLU A 251 -22.85 -12.85 1.22
N ALA A 252 -22.48 -12.24 0.09
CA ALA A 252 -21.44 -12.74 -0.82
C ALA A 252 -20.09 -13.02 -0.12
N ASN A 253 -19.76 -12.21 0.88
CA ASN A 253 -18.51 -12.32 1.65
C ASN A 253 -18.74 -12.80 3.09
N LYS A 254 -19.98 -13.14 3.46
CA LYS A 254 -20.42 -13.45 4.83
C LYS A 254 -19.91 -12.45 5.87
N LYS A 255 -19.95 -11.15 5.54
CA LYS A 255 -19.32 -10.07 6.31
C LYS A 255 -20.36 -9.08 6.86
N LEU A 256 -20.37 -8.90 8.17
CA LEU A 256 -21.10 -7.82 8.82
C LEU A 256 -20.25 -6.54 8.78
N GLU A 257 -20.81 -5.44 8.27
CA GLU A 257 -20.18 -4.13 8.24
C GLU A 257 -20.94 -3.15 9.13
N TRP A 258 -20.22 -2.56 10.08
CA TRP A 258 -20.72 -1.51 10.95
C TRP A 258 -19.98 -0.21 10.66
N GLY A 259 -20.71 0.77 10.13
CA GLY A 259 -20.21 2.09 9.80
C GLY A 259 -20.53 3.11 10.87
N LEU A 260 -19.50 3.74 11.41
CA LEU A 260 -19.59 4.86 12.34
C LEU A 260 -18.98 6.10 11.68
N LYS A 261 -19.79 7.11 11.37
CA LYS A 261 -19.32 8.32 10.66
C LYS A 261 -18.35 9.16 11.50
N LYS A 262 -18.63 9.27 12.81
CA LYS A 262 -17.82 10.03 13.75
C LYS A 262 -17.92 9.41 15.13
N ILE A 263 -16.77 9.24 15.76
CA ILE A 263 -16.63 8.73 17.13
C ILE A 263 -15.84 9.77 17.91
N VAL A 264 -16.28 10.06 19.14
CA VAL A 264 -15.55 10.94 20.06
C VAL A 264 -14.70 10.05 20.98
N GLY A 265 -13.48 10.48 21.29
CA GLY A 265 -12.63 9.73 22.23
C GLY A 265 -13.32 9.55 23.58
N GLY A 266 -13.26 8.33 24.12
CA GLY A 266 -13.88 8.00 25.40
C GLY A 266 -15.37 7.62 25.32
N SER A 267 -15.98 7.59 24.13
CA SER A 267 -17.31 6.99 23.96
C SER A 267 -17.24 5.47 23.81
N GLU A 268 -18.30 4.80 24.25
CA GLU A 268 -18.54 3.38 24.01
C GLU A 268 -19.71 3.24 23.05
N HIS A 269 -19.58 2.31 22.11
CA HIS A 269 -20.62 1.99 21.14
C HIS A 269 -20.75 0.48 21.06
N THR A 270 -21.99 0.00 21.08
CA THR A 270 -22.31 -1.43 21.06
C THR A 270 -23.20 -1.74 19.87
N LEU A 271 -22.88 -2.82 19.14
CA LEU A 271 -23.73 -3.40 18.12
C LEU A 271 -24.10 -4.82 18.53
N ARG A 272 -25.39 -5.12 18.63
CA ARG A 272 -25.88 -6.49 18.78
C ARG A 272 -26.48 -6.95 17.45
N ALA A 273 -25.88 -7.99 16.88
CA ALA A 273 -26.36 -8.60 15.64
C ALA A 273 -26.76 -10.05 15.93
N LYS A 274 -27.99 -10.40 15.60
CA LYS A 274 -28.49 -11.78 15.66
C LYS A 274 -28.53 -12.34 14.25
N LEU A 275 -27.57 -13.20 13.92
CA LEU A 275 -27.47 -13.88 12.63
C LEU A 275 -28.09 -15.27 12.75
N THR A 276 -28.89 -15.67 11.76
CA THR A 276 -29.51 -16.99 11.67
C THR A 276 -29.06 -17.63 10.36
N PHE A 277 -28.60 -18.88 10.44
CA PHE A 277 -28.17 -19.65 9.28
C PHE A 277 -29.13 -20.81 9.05
N SER A 278 -29.37 -21.17 7.78
CA SER A 278 -30.27 -22.27 7.40
C SER A 278 -29.70 -23.67 7.70
N GLN A 279 -28.40 -23.76 7.90
CA GLN A 279 -27.66 -24.99 8.16
C GLN A 279 -27.31 -25.07 9.66
N GLU A 280 -27.55 -26.22 10.31
CA GLU A 280 -27.09 -26.45 11.68
C GLU A 280 -25.55 -26.37 11.73
N SER A 281 -25.02 -25.55 12.64
CA SER A 281 -23.58 -25.48 12.86
C SER A 281 -23.15 -26.74 13.61
N HIS A 282 -22.34 -27.58 12.95
CA HIS A 282 -21.83 -28.83 13.54
C HIS A 282 -20.47 -28.63 14.25
N GLY A 283 -20.07 -27.39 14.56
CA GLY A 283 -18.73 -27.03 15.00
C GLY A 283 -18.67 -25.96 16.10
N ASN A 284 -17.45 -25.69 16.57
CA ASN A 284 -17.19 -24.61 17.52
C ASN A 284 -17.31 -23.26 16.79
N ILE A 285 -18.43 -22.55 17.01
CA ILE A 285 -18.81 -21.32 16.30
C ILE A 285 -17.71 -20.24 16.35
N MET A 286 -16.92 -20.17 17.43
CA MET A 286 -15.78 -19.24 17.51
C MET A 286 -14.69 -19.55 16.48
N LYS A 287 -14.47 -20.80 16.10
CA LYS A 287 -13.49 -21.17 15.06
C LYS A 287 -13.99 -20.84 13.65
N GLU A 288 -15.30 -20.83 13.46
CA GLU A 288 -15.93 -20.49 12.18
C GLU A 288 -16.06 -18.98 11.99
N ALA A 289 -16.15 -18.22 13.09
CA ALA A 289 -16.17 -16.78 13.06
C ALA A 289 -14.80 -16.21 12.67
N GLY A 290 -14.76 -15.47 11.56
CA GLY A 290 -13.59 -14.70 11.16
C GLY A 290 -13.24 -13.60 12.16
N PRO A 291 -12.02 -13.03 12.09
CA PRO A 291 -11.59 -12.00 13.02
C PRO A 291 -12.34 -10.69 12.79
N VAL A 292 -12.41 -9.85 13.83
CA VAL A 292 -12.96 -8.50 13.72
C VAL A 292 -11.87 -7.56 13.21
N SER A 293 -12.07 -7.02 12.01
CA SER A 293 -11.20 -5.99 11.44
C SER A 293 -11.84 -4.60 11.58
N MET A 294 -11.06 -3.61 11.99
CA MET A 294 -11.49 -2.22 12.08
C MET A 294 -10.66 -1.32 11.17
N THR A 295 -11.33 -0.46 10.40
CA THR A 295 -10.69 0.58 9.60
C THR A 295 -11.09 1.94 10.15
N PHE A 296 -10.12 2.77 10.52
CA PHE A 296 -10.36 4.09 11.07
C PHE A 296 -9.32 5.11 10.63
N THR A 297 -9.66 6.39 10.73
CA THR A 297 -8.75 7.52 10.56
C THR A 297 -8.95 8.49 11.72
N ILE A 298 -7.87 8.76 12.47
CA ILE A 298 -7.86 9.73 13.56
C ILE A 298 -7.03 10.94 13.11
N PRO A 299 -7.67 12.07 12.78
CA PRO A 299 -6.95 13.29 12.43
C PRO A 299 -6.29 13.90 13.67
N MET A 300 -5.15 14.56 13.47
CA MET A 300 -4.41 15.29 14.52
C MET A 300 -3.99 14.41 15.71
N TYR A 301 -3.91 13.09 15.51
CA TYR A 301 -3.43 12.14 16.50
C TYR A 301 -2.16 11.47 16.00
N ASN A 302 -1.17 11.39 16.89
CA ASN A 302 0.13 10.80 16.63
C ASN A 302 0.35 9.62 17.57
N ALA A 303 0.15 8.40 17.06
CA ALA A 303 0.31 7.17 17.83
C ALA A 303 1.79 6.88 18.18
N SER A 304 2.74 7.19 17.29
CA SER A 304 4.16 6.93 17.51
C SER A 304 4.83 7.96 18.41
N LYS A 305 4.18 9.11 18.63
CA LYS A 305 4.74 10.30 19.30
C LYS A 305 5.96 10.89 18.57
N LEU A 306 6.31 10.40 17.38
CA LEU A 306 7.39 10.95 16.57
C LEU A 306 6.98 12.33 16.06
N GLN A 307 7.68 13.37 16.47
CA GLN A 307 7.34 14.75 16.13
C GLN A 307 8.44 15.41 15.30
N VAL A 308 8.03 16.14 14.27
CA VAL A 308 8.92 17.03 13.53
C VAL A 308 9.20 18.25 14.40
N ARG A 309 10.41 18.34 14.97
CA ARG A 309 10.82 19.44 15.87
C ARG A 309 11.01 20.75 15.13
N TYR A 310 11.69 20.70 13.99
CA TYR A 310 11.92 21.84 13.11
C TYR A 310 12.06 21.38 11.66
N LEU A 311 11.79 22.28 10.72
CA LEU A 311 12.03 22.11 9.30
C LEU A 311 12.81 23.32 8.79
N GLN A 312 14.10 23.11 8.54
CA GLN A 312 14.98 24.14 7.99
C GLN A 312 15.05 24.01 6.47
N ILE A 313 14.85 25.12 5.77
CA ILE A 313 14.99 25.19 4.31
C ILE A 313 16.19 26.07 4.01
N ALA A 314 17.22 25.50 3.40
CA ALA A 314 18.37 26.24 2.92
C ALA A 314 17.89 27.22 1.83
N LYS A 315 17.92 28.52 2.14
CA LYS A 315 17.41 29.56 1.24
C LYS A 315 18.40 29.82 0.11
N LYS A 316 17.96 29.70 -1.15
CA LYS A 316 18.70 30.21 -2.32
C LYS A 316 18.64 31.74 -2.45
N SER A 317 17.62 32.39 -1.88
CA SER A 317 17.44 33.85 -1.89
C SER A 317 16.84 34.36 -0.58
N LYS A 318 17.21 35.58 -0.16
CA LYS A 318 16.69 36.25 1.04
C LYS A 318 15.17 36.47 0.99
N THR A 319 14.57 36.55 -0.20
CA THR A 319 13.12 36.81 -0.39
C THR A 319 12.26 35.55 -0.41
N TYR A 320 12.85 34.35 -0.50
CA TYR A 320 12.11 33.10 -0.54
C TYR A 320 11.78 32.61 0.88
N ASN A 321 10.50 32.70 1.26
CA ASN A 321 10.00 32.15 2.52
C ASN A 321 8.74 31.30 2.28
N PRO A 322 8.88 30.01 1.97
CA PRO A 322 7.75 29.15 1.68
C PRO A 322 6.93 28.87 2.95
N TYR A 323 5.63 28.62 2.76
CA TYR A 323 4.75 28.19 3.84
C TYR A 323 5.10 26.74 4.26
N ARG A 324 5.06 26.47 5.57
CA ARG A 324 5.42 25.17 6.16
C ARG A 324 4.28 24.71 7.04
N TRP A 325 3.87 23.46 6.90
CA TRP A 325 2.86 22.86 7.75
C TRP A 325 3.17 21.38 7.97
N VAL A 326 2.74 20.87 9.12
CA VAL A 326 2.84 19.46 9.48
C VAL A 326 1.48 19.04 10.01
N ARG A 327 1.00 17.87 9.59
CA ARG A 327 -0.24 17.28 10.09
C ARG A 327 -0.02 15.82 10.45
N TYR A 328 -0.38 15.45 11.67
CA TYR A 328 -0.38 14.06 12.10
C TYR A 328 -1.73 13.42 11.79
N VAL A 329 -1.70 12.23 11.20
CA VAL A 329 -2.89 11.44 10.91
C VAL A 329 -2.57 9.99 11.23
N THR A 330 -3.38 9.36 12.07
CA THR A 330 -3.25 7.93 12.38
C THR A 330 -4.33 7.17 11.64
N GLN A 331 -3.94 6.15 10.86
CA GLN A 331 -4.86 5.30 10.12
C GLN A 331 -4.62 3.83 10.46
N ALA A 332 -5.69 3.04 10.48
CA ALA A 332 -5.58 1.59 10.59
C ALA A 332 -5.38 0.98 9.20
N ASN A 333 -4.23 0.34 8.99
CA ASN A 333 -4.02 -0.51 7.82
C ASN A 333 -4.50 -1.94 8.12
N SER A 334 -3.95 -2.57 9.15
CA SER A 334 -4.37 -3.89 9.65
C SER A 334 -4.62 -3.83 11.15
N TYR A 335 -5.85 -3.46 11.54
CA TYR A 335 -6.31 -3.53 12.93
C TYR A 335 -7.30 -4.69 13.05
N VAL A 336 -6.79 -5.85 13.48
CA VAL A 336 -7.53 -7.11 13.48
C VAL A 336 -7.47 -7.73 14.86
N ALA A 337 -8.64 -7.96 15.46
CA ALA A 337 -8.81 -8.69 16.71
C ALA A 337 -9.33 -10.10 16.39
N ARG A 338 -8.60 -11.13 16.82
CA ARG A 338 -9.10 -12.50 16.75
C ARG A 338 -10.06 -12.73 17.92
N LEU A 339 -11.14 -13.46 17.62
CA LEU A 339 -12.21 -13.79 18.55
C LEU A 339 -11.86 -14.96 19.44
#